data_AF-A0A967C223-F1
#
_entry.id   AF-A0A967C223-F1
#
_cell.length_a   1.000
_cell.length_b   1.000
_cell.length_c   1.000
_cell.angle_alpha   90.00
_cell.angle_beta   90.00
_cell.angle_gamma   90.00
#
_symmetry.space_group_name_H-M   'P 1'
#
loop_
_entity.id
_entity.type
_entity.pdbx_description
1 polymer ?
#
loop_
_entity_poly.entity_id
_entity_poly.type
_entity_poly.pdbx_seq_one_letter_code
_entity_poly.pdbx_strand_id
1 'polypeptide(L)'
;MARLLVAGLLATAGIAQPASAQSLPAGQKTECWRGWGYILDGESRAYKSQEMLLVTLGPTLWEAGRPVELFLLDRASGHISEVPPIRVIPENPRTYYRGRLNYVDTLAAIEDSGDLMTLGLSHIEPAAAGIPAKEGYNRWACGLPEE
;
A
#
# COMPACT_ATOMS: atom_id res chain seq x y z
N MET A 1 -3.82 14.65 64.14
CA MET A 1 -2.37 14.78 63.88
C MET A 1 -2.10 14.01 62.58
N ALA A 2 -1.54 14.50 61.47
CA ALA A 2 -0.90 15.76 61.13
C ALA A 2 -1.00 16.01 59.59
N ARG A 3 -1.07 17.31 59.26
CA ARG A 3 -0.72 18.10 58.06
C ARG A 3 -0.27 17.43 56.73
N LEU A 4 -0.97 17.88 55.67
CA LEU A 4 -0.52 18.45 54.37
C LEU A 4 0.76 17.96 53.68
N LEU A 5 0.66 17.73 52.36
CA LEU A 5 1.42 18.50 51.36
C LEU A 5 0.76 18.43 49.97
N VAL A 6 0.54 19.62 49.41
CA VAL A 6 0.16 19.89 48.02
C VAL A 6 1.45 19.98 47.20
N ALA A 7 1.46 19.37 46.00
CA ALA A 7 2.34 19.80 44.91
C ALA A 7 1.69 19.42 43.57
N GLY A 8 1.21 20.43 42.85
CA GLY A 8 0.89 20.29 41.43
C GLY A 8 2.17 20.42 40.60
N LEU A 9 2.18 19.87 39.38
CA LEU A 9 3.02 20.35 38.28
C LEU A 9 2.56 19.73 36.94
N LEU A 10 2.24 20.63 36.00
CA LEU A 10 2.49 20.64 34.56
C LEU A 10 1.84 19.59 33.62
N ALA A 11 1.08 20.17 32.69
CA ALA A 11 0.64 19.58 31.44
C ALA A 11 1.83 19.19 30.53
N THR A 12 1.74 18.02 29.92
CA THR A 12 2.37 17.73 28.63
C THR A 12 1.33 17.07 27.73
N ALA A 13 0.75 17.85 26.83
CA ALA A 13 0.06 17.33 25.65
C ALA A 13 1.11 16.62 24.78
N GLY A 14 1.23 15.30 24.96
CA GLY A 14 1.97 14.45 24.04
C GLY A 14 1.11 14.24 22.79
N ILE A 15 1.42 14.97 21.72
CA ILE A 15 0.99 14.62 20.37
C ILE A 15 1.65 13.28 20.05
N ALA A 16 0.93 12.18 20.24
CA ALA A 16 1.35 10.88 19.76
C ALA A 16 1.27 10.90 18.23
N GLN A 17 2.44 10.73 17.60
CA GLN A 17 2.67 10.68 16.17
C GLN A 17 1.67 9.73 15.47
N PRO A 18 1.26 10.02 14.20
CA PRO A 18 0.58 9.03 13.40
C PRO A 18 1.49 7.79 13.33
N ALA A 19 0.96 6.67 13.80
CA ALA A 19 1.67 5.41 13.81
C ALA A 19 2.15 5.10 12.40
N SER A 20 3.46 4.95 12.30
CA SER A 20 4.22 4.43 11.18
C SER A 20 3.48 3.28 10.50
N ALA A 21 3.53 3.25 9.17
CA ALA A 21 3.11 2.13 8.34
C ALA A 21 3.53 0.81 9.01
N GLN A 22 2.53 0.02 9.39
CA GLN A 22 2.71 -1.19 10.18
C GLN A 22 3.52 -2.20 9.37
N SER A 23 4.77 -2.41 9.78
CA SER A 23 5.58 -3.52 9.32
C SER A 23 4.89 -4.84 9.70
N LEU A 24 4.66 -5.68 8.69
CA LEU A 24 4.01 -6.98 8.83
C LEU A 24 4.73 -7.85 9.89
N PRO A 25 4.01 -8.45 10.86
CA PRO A 25 4.62 -9.29 11.90
C PRO A 25 5.31 -10.54 11.34
N ALA A 26 6.38 -10.96 12.00
CA ALA A 26 7.06 -12.24 11.71
C ALA A 26 6.07 -13.40 11.84
N GLY A 27 5.81 -14.09 10.73
CA GLY A 27 4.88 -15.22 10.63
C GLY A 27 3.72 -15.03 9.65
N GLN A 28 3.45 -13.82 9.18
CA GLN A 28 2.52 -13.62 8.07
C GLN A 28 3.21 -13.90 6.74
N LYS A 29 2.68 -14.90 6.02
CA LYS A 29 3.07 -15.13 4.64
C LYS A 29 2.72 -13.89 3.81
N THR A 30 3.67 -13.38 3.04
CA THR A 30 3.50 -12.12 2.32
C THR A 30 2.36 -12.20 1.31
N GLU A 31 1.37 -11.32 1.47
CA GLU A 31 0.25 -11.09 0.56
C GLU A 31 0.31 -9.64 0.08
N CYS A 32 0.20 -9.43 -1.23
CA CYS A 32 0.20 -8.10 -1.82
C CYS A 32 -0.44 -8.09 -3.21
N TRP A 33 -0.74 -6.91 -3.73
CA TRP A 33 -1.03 -6.70 -5.14
C TRP A 33 0.10 -5.91 -5.79
N ARG A 34 0.60 -6.34 -6.94
CA ARG A 34 1.69 -5.68 -7.68
C ARG A 34 1.30 -5.40 -9.12
N GLY A 35 1.68 -4.26 -9.65
CA GLY A 35 1.57 -4.00 -11.08
C GLY A 35 2.02 -2.59 -11.47
N TRP A 36 1.24 -1.96 -12.34
CA TRP A 36 1.57 -0.69 -12.96
C TRP A 36 0.49 0.37 -12.73
N GLY A 37 0.86 1.64 -12.88
CA GLY A 37 -0.09 2.74 -12.90
C GLY A 37 0.45 4.00 -13.58
N TYR A 38 -0.46 4.87 -13.99
CA TYR A 38 -0.17 6.17 -14.58
C TYR A 38 -1.07 7.24 -13.96
N ILE A 39 -0.51 8.42 -13.68
CA ILE A 39 -1.26 9.60 -13.28
C ILE A 39 -1.85 10.26 -14.52
N LEU A 40 -3.14 10.56 -14.44
CA LEU A 40 -3.89 11.31 -15.43
C LEU A 40 -4.35 12.64 -14.83
N ASP A 41 -4.35 13.67 -15.65
CA ASP A 41 -5.02 14.93 -15.34
C ASP A 41 -6.52 14.71 -15.10
N GLY A 42 -7.08 15.29 -14.05
CA GLY A 42 -8.49 15.07 -13.67
C GLY A 42 -9.51 15.57 -14.70
N GLU A 43 -9.21 16.70 -15.35
CA GLU A 43 -10.10 17.36 -16.31
C GLU A 43 -9.90 16.81 -17.72
N SER A 44 -8.66 16.86 -18.22
CA SER A 44 -8.34 16.49 -19.60
C SER A 44 -8.13 15.00 -19.82
N ARG A 45 -7.92 14.22 -18.75
CA ARG A 45 -7.54 12.79 -18.78
C ARG A 45 -6.20 12.52 -19.49
N ALA A 46 -5.40 13.55 -19.72
CA ALA A 46 -4.07 13.43 -20.32
C ALA A 46 -3.09 12.77 -19.33
N TYR A 47 -2.15 11.97 -19.84
CA TYR A 47 -1.09 11.38 -19.03
C TYR A 47 -0.15 12.47 -18.49
N LYS A 48 0.05 12.48 -17.16
CA LYS A 48 0.97 13.40 -16.44
C LYS A 48 2.21 12.69 -15.91
N SER A 49 2.23 11.36 -15.90
CA SER A 49 3.37 10.56 -15.47
C SER A 49 3.82 9.57 -16.52
N GLN A 50 5.03 9.07 -16.34
CA GLN A 50 5.46 7.80 -16.93
C GLN A 50 4.84 6.62 -16.14
N GLU A 51 5.09 5.40 -16.62
CA GLU A 51 4.69 4.18 -15.92
C GLU A 51 5.34 4.10 -14.53
N MET A 52 4.51 3.96 -13.52
CA MET A 52 4.91 3.69 -12.15
C MET A 52 4.73 2.21 -11.86
N LEU A 53 5.68 1.61 -11.15
CA LEU A 53 5.51 0.28 -10.58
C LEU A 53 4.92 0.44 -9.18
N LEU A 54 3.85 -0.28 -8.91
CA LEU A 54 3.03 -0.09 -7.72
C LEU A 54 2.84 -1.40 -6.98
N VAL A 55 2.79 -1.30 -5.65
CA VAL A 55 2.40 -2.39 -4.76
C VAL A 55 1.41 -1.90 -3.71
N THR A 56 0.50 -2.76 -3.26
CA THR A 56 -0.24 -2.57 -2.00
C THR A 56 -0.13 -3.82 -1.15
N LEU A 57 0.02 -3.64 0.16
CA LEU A 57 0.33 -4.71 1.11
C LEU A 57 -0.94 -5.22 1.80
N GLY A 58 -1.05 -6.54 1.96
CA GLY A 58 -2.14 -7.20 2.66
C GLY A 58 -3.37 -7.53 1.79
N PRO A 59 -4.39 -8.16 2.39
CA PRO A 59 -5.62 -8.56 1.69
C PRO A 59 -6.45 -7.32 1.36
N THR A 60 -6.29 -6.81 0.14
CA THR A 60 -7.14 -5.73 -0.37
C THR A 60 -8.26 -6.31 -1.22
N LEU A 61 -9.49 -6.25 -0.71
CA LEU A 61 -10.67 -6.37 -1.56
C LEU A 61 -10.93 -5.01 -2.20
N TRP A 62 -10.70 -4.92 -3.50
CA TRP A 62 -10.93 -3.69 -4.26
C TRP A 62 -12.43 -3.49 -4.46
N GLU A 63 -12.99 -2.53 -3.74
CA GLU A 63 -14.38 -2.08 -3.88
C GLU A 63 -14.39 -0.63 -4.35
N ALA A 64 -15.40 -0.28 -5.16
CA ALA A 64 -15.64 1.10 -5.56
C ALA A 64 -15.81 1.99 -4.32
N GLY A 65 -15.15 3.15 -4.30
CA GLY A 65 -15.26 4.13 -3.22
C GLY A 65 -14.46 3.80 -1.95
N ARG A 66 -13.77 2.67 -1.86
CA ARG A 66 -12.90 2.35 -0.72
C ARG A 66 -11.46 2.78 -0.97
N PRO A 67 -10.85 3.61 -0.10
CA PRO A 67 -9.47 4.01 -0.25
C PRO A 67 -8.50 2.82 -0.25
N VAL A 68 -7.50 2.88 -1.12
CA VAL A 68 -6.39 1.93 -1.19
C VAL A 68 -5.07 2.70 -1.16
N GLU A 69 -4.13 2.21 -0.37
CA GLU A 69 -2.78 2.76 -0.32
C GLU A 69 -1.87 2.03 -1.30
N LEU A 70 -1.24 2.79 -2.19
CA LEU A 70 -0.30 2.31 -3.20
C LEU A 70 1.09 2.84 -2.90
N PHE A 71 2.05 1.94 -2.85
CA PHE A 71 3.46 2.25 -2.66
C PHE A 71 4.17 2.16 -4.00
N LEU A 72 5.06 3.12 -4.26
CA LEU A 72 5.94 3.06 -5.43
C LEU A 72 7.01 2.01 -5.22
N LEU A 73 7.26 1.19 -6.23
CA LEU A 73 8.42 0.32 -6.29
C LEU A 73 9.55 1.03 -7.03
N ASP A 74 10.73 1.05 -6.42
CA ASP A 74 11.95 1.44 -7.09
C ASP A 74 12.29 0.41 -8.18
N ARG A 75 12.42 0.86 -9.43
CA ARG A 75 12.60 -0.05 -10.57
C ARG A 75 13.95 -0.76 -10.56
N ALA A 76 14.98 -0.18 -9.95
CA ALA A 76 16.33 -0.73 -9.94
C ALA A 76 16.48 -1.86 -8.91
N SER A 77 15.87 -1.69 -7.75
CA SER A 77 15.95 -2.62 -6.62
C SER A 77 14.73 -3.53 -6.48
N GLY A 78 13.58 -3.12 -7.01
CA GLY A 78 12.30 -3.80 -6.79
C GLY A 78 11.71 -3.57 -5.40
N HIS A 79 12.32 -2.75 -4.55
CA HIS A 79 11.83 -2.46 -3.19
C HIS A 79 10.83 -1.31 -3.16
N ILE A 80 10.02 -1.27 -2.11
CA ILE A 80 9.18 -0.10 -1.82
C ILE A 80 10.09 1.13 -1.64
N SER A 81 9.81 2.15 -2.43
CA SER A 81 10.49 3.44 -2.39
C SER A 81 10.18 4.18 -1.07
N GLU A 82 11.07 5.08 -0.66
CA GLU A 82 10.87 5.97 0.49
C GLU A 82 9.83 7.07 0.22
N VAL A 83 9.35 7.21 -1.02
CA VAL A 83 8.28 8.14 -1.38
C VAL A 83 7.00 7.76 -0.63
N PRO A 84 6.27 8.75 -0.04
CA PRO A 84 5.01 8.48 0.65
C PRO A 84 3.99 7.71 -0.21
N PRO A 85 3.13 6.88 0.40
CA PRO A 85 2.11 6.16 -0.33
C PRO A 85 1.11 7.10 -1.00
N ILE A 86 0.64 6.70 -2.16
CA ILE A 86 -0.43 7.37 -2.90
C ILE A 86 -1.75 6.73 -2.46
N ARG A 87 -2.65 7.53 -1.89
CA ARG A 87 -4.00 7.09 -1.52
C ARG A 87 -4.93 7.30 -2.71
N VAL A 88 -5.57 6.22 -3.16
CA VAL A 88 -6.49 6.26 -4.30
C VAL A 88 -7.84 5.72 -3.93
N ILE A 89 -8.89 6.22 -4.58
CA ILE A 89 -10.27 5.78 -4.41
C ILE A 89 -10.73 5.16 -5.75
N PRO A 90 -10.79 3.83 -5.87
CA PRO A 90 -11.23 3.15 -7.09
C PRO A 90 -12.66 3.55 -7.47
N GLU A 91 -12.90 3.85 -8.74
CA GLU A 91 -14.25 4.19 -9.22
C GLU A 91 -15.06 2.94 -9.56
N ASN A 92 -14.47 2.01 -10.30
CA ASN A 92 -15.12 0.78 -10.75
C ASN A 92 -14.06 -0.32 -10.95
N PRO A 93 -13.53 -0.88 -9.85
CA PRO A 93 -12.49 -1.90 -9.95
C PRO A 93 -13.05 -3.17 -10.59
N ARG A 94 -12.41 -3.61 -11.66
CA ARG A 94 -12.76 -4.85 -12.35
C ARG A 94 -11.81 -5.93 -11.91
N THR A 95 -12.33 -6.86 -11.13
CA THR A 95 -11.58 -8.02 -10.68
C THR A 95 -11.76 -9.17 -11.67
N TYR A 96 -10.65 -9.65 -12.20
CA TYR A 96 -10.59 -10.77 -13.13
C TYR A 96 -9.86 -11.95 -12.49
N TYR A 97 -10.42 -13.14 -12.66
CA TYR A 97 -9.81 -14.40 -12.24
C TYR A 97 -9.43 -15.23 -13.46
N ARG A 98 -8.15 -15.59 -13.60
CA ARG A 98 -7.68 -16.49 -14.66
C ARG A 98 -6.86 -17.62 -14.05
N GLY A 99 -7.49 -18.76 -13.79
CA GLY A 99 -6.86 -19.81 -12.99
C GLY A 99 -6.48 -19.21 -11.63
N ARG A 100 -5.30 -19.49 -11.08
CA ARG A 100 -4.92 -18.98 -9.74
C ARG A 100 -4.52 -17.49 -9.70
N LEU A 101 -4.61 -16.76 -10.80
CA LEU A 101 -4.22 -15.36 -10.86
C LEU A 101 -5.46 -14.48 -10.67
N ASN A 102 -5.44 -13.68 -9.60
CA ASN A 102 -6.40 -12.60 -9.42
C ASN A 102 -5.76 -11.30 -9.95
N TYR A 103 -6.49 -10.55 -10.75
CA TYR A 103 -6.06 -9.27 -11.30
C TYR A 103 -7.15 -8.23 -11.05
N VAL A 104 -6.75 -6.99 -10.81
CA VAL A 104 -7.64 -5.85 -10.74
C VAL A 104 -7.13 -4.77 -11.68
N ASP A 105 -8.03 -4.17 -12.45
CA ASP A 105 -7.77 -2.87 -13.07
C ASP A 105 -8.87 -1.88 -12.71
N THR A 106 -8.50 -0.60 -12.68
CA THR A 106 -9.44 0.46 -12.39
C THR A 106 -8.92 1.80 -12.87
N LEU A 107 -9.86 2.73 -13.01
CA LEU A 107 -9.59 4.14 -12.82
C LEU A 107 -9.87 4.49 -11.36
N ALA A 108 -9.05 5.34 -10.75
CA ALA A 108 -9.20 5.76 -9.37
C ALA A 108 -8.93 7.25 -9.23
N ALA A 109 -9.66 7.92 -8.33
CA ALA A 109 -9.30 9.28 -7.92
C ALA A 109 -8.09 9.25 -7.00
N ILE A 110 -7.16 10.19 -7.17
CA ILE A 110 -6.07 10.39 -6.21
C ILE A 110 -6.60 11.35 -5.14
N GLU A 111 -6.52 10.94 -3.87
CA GLU A 111 -7.03 11.74 -2.76
C GLU A 111 -6.32 13.10 -2.71
N ASP A 112 -7.07 14.17 -2.46
CA ASP A 112 -6.61 15.55 -2.29
C ASP A 112 -5.86 16.21 -3.46
N SER A 113 -5.72 15.58 -4.64
CA SER A 113 -5.03 16.19 -5.79
C SER A 113 -5.94 16.66 -6.92
N GLY A 114 -7.13 16.10 -7.04
CA GLY A 114 -8.00 16.29 -8.23
C GLY A 114 -7.55 15.52 -9.47
N ASP A 115 -6.39 14.87 -9.44
CA ASP A 115 -5.91 13.97 -10.48
C ASP A 115 -6.51 12.57 -10.34
N LEU A 116 -6.27 11.75 -11.35
CA LEU A 116 -6.73 10.37 -11.42
C LEU A 116 -5.55 9.44 -11.65
N MET A 117 -5.77 8.15 -11.40
CA MET A 117 -4.82 7.09 -11.70
C MET A 117 -5.51 5.98 -12.46
N THR A 118 -4.96 5.60 -13.61
CA THR A 118 -5.29 4.31 -14.24
C THR A 118 -4.24 3.29 -13.82
N LEU A 119 -4.68 2.12 -13.38
CA LEU A 119 -3.79 1.10 -12.83
C LEU A 119 -4.28 -0.32 -13.08
N GLY A 120 -3.35 -1.25 -13.00
CA GLY A 120 -3.58 -2.68 -13.13
C GLY A 120 -2.63 -3.48 -12.25
N LEU A 121 -3.16 -4.30 -11.33
CA LEU A 121 -2.37 -5.06 -10.36
C LEU A 121 -2.77 -6.53 -10.34
N SER A 122 -1.80 -7.41 -10.11
CA SER A 122 -1.98 -8.84 -9.86
C SER A 122 -1.79 -9.18 -8.39
N HIS A 123 -2.66 -10.03 -7.87
CA HIS A 123 -2.55 -10.57 -6.52
C HIS A 123 -1.40 -11.58 -6.44
N ILE A 124 -0.51 -11.39 -5.48
CA ILE A 124 0.57 -12.28 -5.13
C ILE A 124 0.18 -13.02 -3.86
N GLU A 125 -0.31 -14.24 -4.03
CA GLU A 125 -0.73 -15.07 -2.91
C GLU A 125 0.48 -15.57 -2.09
N PRO A 126 0.31 -15.72 -0.77
CA PRO A 126 1.20 -16.44 0.12
C PRO A 126 1.85 -17.70 -0.45
N ALA A 127 3.15 -17.88 -0.19
CA ALA A 127 3.84 -19.12 -0.51
C ALA A 127 3.27 -20.30 0.31
N ALA A 128 3.20 -21.49 -0.30
CA ALA A 128 3.00 -22.71 0.48
C ALA A 128 4.24 -22.88 1.38
N ALA A 129 4.04 -23.34 2.61
CA ALA A 129 5.15 -23.46 3.55
C ALA A 129 6.18 -24.46 3.04
N GLY A 130 7.47 -24.14 3.23
CA GLY A 130 8.57 -25.06 2.89
C GLY A 130 9.01 -25.00 1.43
N ILE A 131 8.75 -23.89 0.74
CA ILE A 131 9.26 -23.64 -0.62
C ILE A 131 10.09 -22.33 -0.60
N PRO A 132 11.37 -22.38 -0.19
CA PRO A 132 12.18 -21.17 0.04
C PRO A 132 12.28 -20.26 -1.19
N ALA A 133 12.41 -20.84 -2.39
CA ALA A 133 12.45 -20.05 -3.62
C ALA A 133 11.15 -19.25 -3.88
N LYS A 134 10.00 -19.81 -3.49
CA LYS A 134 8.71 -19.12 -3.62
C LYS A 134 8.52 -18.07 -2.53
N GLU A 135 8.99 -18.35 -1.31
CA GLU A 135 9.01 -17.39 -0.21
C GLU A 135 9.86 -16.16 -0.58
N GLY A 136 11.07 -16.37 -1.12
CA GLY A 136 11.92 -15.29 -1.64
C GLY A 136 11.27 -14.50 -2.79
N TYR A 137 10.70 -15.19 -3.78
CA TYR A 137 9.96 -14.52 -4.86
C TYR A 137 8.81 -13.66 -4.34
N ASN A 138 8.02 -14.15 -3.38
CA ASN A 138 6.90 -13.40 -2.83
C ASN A 138 7.37 -12.11 -2.13
N ARG A 139 8.46 -12.18 -1.36
CA ARG A 139 9.03 -10.99 -0.72
C ARG A 139 9.47 -9.96 -1.75
N TRP A 140 10.25 -10.38 -2.75
CA TRP A 140 10.66 -9.53 -3.86
C TRP A 140 9.45 -8.95 -4.62
N ALA A 141 8.46 -9.78 -4.92
CA ALA A 141 7.26 -9.37 -5.63
C ALA A 141 6.42 -8.35 -4.83
N CYS A 142 6.49 -8.38 -3.51
CA CYS A 142 5.81 -7.42 -2.66
C CYS A 142 6.71 -6.24 -2.25
N GLY A 143 7.90 -6.11 -2.84
CA GLY A 143 8.84 -5.03 -2.59
C GLY A 143 9.44 -5.02 -1.19
N LEU A 144 9.43 -6.17 -0.50
CA LEU A 144 9.99 -6.33 0.82
C LEU A 144 11.49 -6.70 0.73
N PRO A 145 12.30 -6.31 1.73
CA PRO A 145 13.72 -6.69 1.78
C PRO A 145 13.90 -8.21 1.89
N GLU A 146 15.01 -8.75 1.40
CA GLU A 146 15.42 -10.13 1.67
C GLU A 146 15.78 -10.31 3.16
N GLU A 147 15.64 -11.52 3.70
CA GLU A 147 16.04 -11.88 5.08
C GLU A 147 17.41 -12.54 5.13
#